data_AF-A3K5S6-F1
#
_entry.id   AF-A3K5S6-F1
#
_cell.length_a   1.000
_cell.length_b   1.000
_cell.length_c   1.000
_cell.angle_alpha   90.00
_cell.angle_beta   90.00
_cell.angle_gamma   90.00
#
_symmetry.space_group_name_H-M   'P 1'
#
loop_
_entity.id
_entity.type
_entity.pdbx_description
1 polymer ?
#
loop_
_entity_poly.entity_id
_entity_poly.type
_entity_poly.pdbx_seq_one_letter_code
_entity_poly.pdbx_strand_id
1 'polypeptide(L)'
;MHPVDELAHLRAEMQRLNAREVELRAKVLSGHAPAVGNGHRVEIVRHRRPACLKDSLPEHVLNDPWYKETRETEVVKVVDLARVGGGWAELDDAPET
;
A
#
# COMPACT_ATOMS: atom_id res chain seq x y z
N MET A 1 -9.08 -25.83 -0.96
CA MET A 1 -9.20 -24.50 -0.32
C MET A 1 -9.73 -23.54 -1.38
N HIS A 2 -10.69 -22.67 -1.07
CA HIS A 2 -11.27 -21.75 -2.05
C HIS A 2 -10.28 -20.59 -2.33
N PRO A 3 -10.03 -20.20 -3.59
CA PRO A 3 -8.99 -19.20 -3.91
C PRO A 3 -9.18 -17.85 -3.22
N VAL A 4 -10.43 -17.40 -3.01
CA VAL A 4 -10.71 -16.13 -2.31
C VAL A 4 -10.39 -16.24 -0.82
N ASP A 5 -10.65 -17.38 -0.19
CA ASP A 5 -10.34 -17.62 1.22
C ASP A 5 -8.84 -17.74 1.44
N GLU A 6 -8.14 -18.38 0.50
CA GLU A 6 -6.67 -18.40 0.46
C GLU A 6 -6.08 -17.01 0.30
N LEU A 7 -6.62 -16.21 -0.62
CA LEU A 7 -6.20 -14.83 -0.80
C LEU A 7 -6.46 -13.98 0.45
N ALA A 8 -7.59 -14.18 1.13
CA ALA A 8 -7.90 -13.52 2.39
C ALA A 8 -6.86 -13.87 3.47
N HIS A 9 -6.56 -15.16 3.61
CA HIS A 9 -5.59 -15.65 4.57
C HIS A 9 -4.17 -15.12 4.29
N LEU A 10 -3.73 -15.17 3.03
CA LEU A 10 -2.43 -14.65 2.60
C LEU A 10 -2.31 -13.14 2.86
N ARG A 11 -3.36 -12.36 2.59
CA ARG A 11 -3.36 -10.91 2.86
C ARG A 11 -3.25 -10.60 4.35
N ALA A 12 -3.97 -11.34 5.19
CA ALA A 12 -3.89 -11.19 6.64
C ALA A 12 -2.47 -11.50 7.14
N GLU A 13 -1.85 -12.57 6.62
CA GLU A 13 -0.48 -12.93 6.99
C GLU A 13 0.55 -11.91 6.51
N MET A 14 0.45 -11.46 5.26
CA MET A 14 1.28 -10.37 4.73
C MET A 14 1.15 -9.10 5.57
N GLN A 15 -0.07 -8.73 5.98
CA GLN A 15 -0.29 -7.56 6.82
C GLN A 15 0.40 -7.70 8.18
N ARG A 16 0.31 -8.88 8.82
CA ARG A 16 0.99 -9.18 10.09
C ARG A 16 2.51 -9.10 9.95
N LEU A 17 3.06 -9.69 8.90
CA LEU A 17 4.50 -9.67 8.62
C LEU A 17 4.99 -8.25 8.30
N ASN A 18 4.24 -7.49 7.50
CA ASN A 18 4.56 -6.10 7.18
C ASN A 18 4.52 -5.20 8.42
N ALA A 19 3.53 -5.35 9.29
CA ALA A 19 3.48 -4.61 10.56
C ALA A 19 4.73 -4.89 11.40
N ARG A 20 5.14 -6.15 11.49
CA ARG A 20 6.35 -6.53 12.21
C ARG A 20 7.64 -6.00 11.55
N GLU A 21 7.73 -6.04 10.23
CA GLU A 21 8.85 -5.46 9.48
C GLU A 21 8.97 -3.96 9.78
N VAL A 22 7.86 -3.21 9.73
CA VAL A 22 7.83 -1.77 10.00
C VAL A 22 8.34 -1.47 11.41
N GLU A 23 7.90 -2.23 12.43
CA GLU A 23 8.40 -2.08 13.80
C GLU A 23 9.91 -2.30 13.90
N LEU A 24 10.42 -3.37 13.29
CA LEU A 24 11.85 -3.72 13.33
C LEU A 24 12.69 -2.67 12.59
N ARG A 25 12.23 -2.27 11.40
CA ARG A 25 12.87 -1.23 10.60
C ARG A 25 12.92 0.11 11.34
N ALA A 26 11.84 0.51 12.01
CA ALA A 26 11.80 1.72 12.81
C ALA A 26 12.84 1.68 13.95
N LYS A 27 12.99 0.54 14.63
CA LYS A 27 14.01 0.36 15.68
C LYS A 27 15.43 0.47 15.15
N VAL A 28 15.72 -0.12 13.99
CA VAL A 28 17.05 -0.04 13.37
C VAL A 28 17.34 1.39 12.89
N LEU A 29 16.40 2.04 12.22
CA LEU A 29 16.59 3.40 11.70
C LEU A 29 16.71 4.46 12.81
N SER A 30 16.02 4.26 13.93
CA SER A 30 16.11 5.15 15.10
C SER A 30 17.34 4.90 15.99
N GLY A 31 18.14 3.87 15.70
CA GLY A 31 19.32 3.51 16.48
C GLY A 31 19.04 2.74 17.77
N HIS A 32 17.78 2.33 18.01
CA HIS A 32 17.38 1.55 19.20
C HIS A 32 17.66 0.05 19.06
N ALA A 33 18.18 -0.41 17.91
CA ALA A 33 18.59 -1.79 17.68
C ALA A 33 19.98 -1.83 17.02
N PRO A 34 20.81 -2.86 17.34
CA PRO A 34 22.08 -3.06 16.65
C PRO A 34 21.90 -3.27 15.15
N ALA A 35 22.80 -2.70 14.35
CA ALA A 35 22.81 -2.88 12.90
C ALA A 35 23.41 -4.23 12.45
N VAL A 36 23.85 -5.09 13.37
CA VAL A 36 24.43 -6.41 13.09
C VAL A 36 23.80 -7.43 14.05
N GLY A 37 23.33 -8.54 13.51
CA GLY A 37 22.89 -9.72 14.25
C GLY A 37 23.74 -10.95 13.88
N ASN A 38 23.31 -12.12 14.35
CA ASN A 38 24.10 -13.35 14.23
C ASN A 38 24.32 -13.86 12.80
N GLY A 39 23.43 -13.52 11.86
CA GLY A 39 23.53 -13.93 10.46
C GLY A 39 23.41 -12.79 9.43
N HIS A 40 23.10 -11.57 9.87
CA HIS A 40 22.77 -10.47 8.97
C HIS A 40 23.25 -9.12 9.50
N ARG A 41 23.57 -8.20 8.57
CA ARG A 41 23.93 -6.81 8.85
C ARG A 41 23.00 -5.89 8.05
N VAL A 42 22.62 -4.77 8.65
CA VAL A 42 21.86 -3.70 8.00
C VAL A 42 22.81 -2.65 7.46
N GLU A 43 22.60 -2.29 6.19
CA GLU A 43 23.26 -1.16 5.54
C GLU A 43 22.23 -0.06 5.26
N ILE A 44 22.45 1.13 5.81
CA ILE A 44 21.53 2.26 5.63
C ILE A 44 22.04 3.12 4.48
N VAL A 45 21.46 2.94 3.30
CA VAL A 45 21.75 3.77 2.12
C VAL A 45 20.77 4.94 2.07
N ARG A 46 21.29 6.17 2.05
CA ARG A 46 20.48 7.39 1.94
C ARG A 46 20.53 7.92 0.52
N HIS A 47 19.44 7.78 -0.22
CA HIS A 47 19.29 8.40 -1.52
C HIS A 47 18.62 9.76 -1.38
N ARG A 48 19.27 10.82 -1.89
CA ARG A 48 18.63 12.11 -2.13
C ARG A 48 18.19 12.16 -3.58
N ARG A 49 16.89 12.36 -3.80
CA ARG A 49 16.33 12.61 -5.13
C ARG A 49 15.59 13.94 -5.07
N PRO A 50 15.73 14.79 -6.09
CA PRO A 50 14.83 15.93 -6.25
C PRO A 50 13.39 15.42 -6.28
N ALA A 51 12.53 15.99 -5.44
CA ALA A 51 11.10 15.71 -5.48
C ALA A 51 10.42 16.79 -6.34
N CYS A 52 9.61 16.36 -7.29
CA CYS A 52 8.70 17.29 -7.97
C CYS A 52 7.57 17.63 -6.98
N LEU A 53 7.46 18.91 -6.63
CA LEU A 53 6.38 19.41 -5.78
C LEU A 53 5.17 19.67 -6.67
N LYS A 54 4.31 18.65 -6.82
CA LYS A 54 3.11 18.72 -7.67
C LYS A 54 2.21 19.92 -7.30
N ASP A 55 2.11 20.23 -6.01
CA ASP A 55 1.31 21.35 -5.48
C ASP A 55 1.93 22.72 -5.78
N SER A 56 3.20 22.77 -6.18
CA SER A 56 3.89 23.98 -6.63
C SER A 56 3.90 24.12 -8.15
N LEU A 57 3.26 23.20 -8.87
CA LEU A 57 3.12 23.31 -10.32
C LEU A 57 2.11 24.42 -10.65
N PRO A 58 2.34 25.18 -11.73
CA PRO A 58 1.35 26.14 -12.21
C PRO A 58 0.02 25.46 -12.55
N GLU A 59 -1.09 26.13 -12.24
CA GLU A 59 -2.46 25.63 -12.50
C GLU A 59 -2.67 25.25 -13.97
N HIS A 60 -2.03 25.96 -14.91
CA HIS A 60 -2.12 25.67 -16.33
C HIS A 60 -1.51 24.32 -16.71
N VAL A 61 -0.49 23.83 -15.99
CA VAL A 61 0.11 22.50 -16.24
C VAL A 61 -0.71 21.39 -15.59
N LEU A 62 -1.26 21.63 -14.40
CA LEU A 62 -2.09 20.66 -13.68
C LEU A 62 -3.42 20.38 -14.39
N ASN A 63 -3.99 21.41 -15.03
CA ASN A 63 -5.29 21.33 -15.66
C ASN A 63 -5.24 20.99 -17.14
N ASP A 64 -4.07 21.05 -17.79
CA ASP A 64 -3.92 20.73 -19.21
C ASP A 64 -4.24 19.25 -19.50
N PRO A 65 -5.23 18.95 -20.36
CA PRO A 65 -5.53 17.60 -20.80
C PRO A 65 -4.37 16.91 -21.52
N TRP A 66 -3.44 17.65 -22.14
CA TRP A 66 -2.27 17.08 -22.80
C TRP A 66 -1.32 16.35 -21.83
N TYR A 67 -1.34 16.71 -20.54
CA TYR A 67 -0.51 16.08 -19.51
C TYR A 67 -1.29 15.08 -18.65
N LYS A 68 -2.53 14.74 -19.03
CA LYS A 68 -3.38 13.78 -18.31
C LYS A 68 -3.49 12.47 -19.10
N GLU A 69 -3.07 11.38 -18.48
CA GLU A 69 -3.26 10.03 -19.00
C GLU A 69 -4.24 9.30 -18.06
N THR A 70 -5.36 8.82 -18.60
CA THR A 70 -6.27 7.96 -17.85
C THR A 70 -5.75 6.52 -17.95
N ARG A 71 -5.41 5.93 -16.81
CA ARG A 71 -5.04 4.51 -16.70
C ARG A 71 -6.02 3.80 -15.78
N GLU A 72 -6.62 2.75 -16.30
CA GLU A 72 -7.41 1.83 -15.49
C GLU A 72 -6.46 0.84 -14.79
N THR A 73 -6.67 0.64 -13.50
CA THR A 73 -5.93 -0.34 -12.70
C THR A 73 -6.94 -1.21 -11.97
N GLU A 74 -6.96 -2.50 -12.30
CA GLU A 74 -7.81 -3.47 -11.63
C GLU A 74 -7.22 -3.80 -10.25
N VAL A 75 -8.04 -3.64 -9.20
CA VAL A 75 -7.65 -3.93 -7.82
C VAL A 75 -8.57 -5.00 -7.26
N VAL A 76 -8.02 -6.18 -6.95
CA VAL A 76 -8.76 -7.24 -6.27
C VAL A 76 -9.01 -6.81 -4.82
N LYS A 77 -10.27 -6.65 -4.43
CA LYS A 77 -10.70 -6.41 -3.05
C LYS A 77 -11.32 -7.69 -2.49
N VAL A 78 -10.90 -8.09 -1.29
CA VAL A 78 -11.46 -9.24 -0.58
C VAL A 78 -12.27 -8.68 0.59
N VAL A 79 -13.55 -9.02 0.65
CA VAL A 79 -14.50 -8.55 1.67
C VAL A 79 -15.00 -9.74 2.48
N ASP A 80 -15.06 -9.60 3.80
CA ASP A 80 -15.53 -10.66 4.71
C ASP A 80 -17.07 -10.68 4.73
N LEU A 81 -17.65 -11.72 4.14
CA LEU A 81 -19.09 -11.91 4.05
C LEU A 81 -19.76 -12.17 5.41
N ALA A 82 -19.02 -12.62 6.43
CA ALA A 82 -19.57 -12.83 7.77
C ALA A 82 -19.73 -11.52 8.56
N ARG A 83 -19.00 -10.47 8.19
CA ARG A 83 -19.15 -9.10 8.72
C ARG A 83 -20.20 -8.29 7.97
N VAL A 84 -20.53 -8.67 6.73
CA VAL A 84 -21.64 -8.11 5.97
C VAL A 84 -22.93 -8.80 6.45
N GLY A 85 -23.36 -8.45 7.66
CA GLY A 85 -24.70 -8.77 8.14
C GLY A 85 -25.74 -8.00 7.32
N GLY A 86 -26.03 -8.48 6.11
CA GLY A 86 -27.04 -7.91 5.23
C GLY A 86 -26.74 -8.12 3.74
N GLY A 87 -27.32 -9.17 3.16
CA GLY A 87 -27.77 -9.23 1.75
C GLY A 87 -26.72 -9.08 0.63
N TRP A 88 -26.68 -10.07 -0.26
CA TRP A 88 -25.93 -10.07 -1.53
C TRP A 88 -26.45 -9.07 -2.59
N ALA A 89 -27.01 -7.93 -2.22
CA ALA A 89 -27.77 -7.09 -3.15
C ALA A 89 -27.52 -5.59 -2.98
N GLU A 90 -26.27 -5.12 -3.01
CA GLU A 90 -25.98 -3.67 -3.22
C GLU A 90 -24.48 -3.40 -3.41
N LEU A 91 -23.82 -4.02 -4.40
CA LEU A 91 -22.44 -3.66 -4.76
C LEU A 91 -22.25 -3.31 -6.25
N ASP A 92 -23.34 -3.21 -7.02
CA ASP A 92 -23.29 -2.81 -8.44
C ASP A 92 -23.69 -1.34 -8.69
N ASP A 93 -23.89 -0.52 -7.65
CA ASP A 93 -24.30 0.87 -7.87
C ASP A 93 -23.59 1.85 -6.93
N ALA A 94 -22.42 2.32 -7.37
CA ALA A 94 -21.94 3.65 -6.98
C ALA A 94 -21.12 4.21 -8.15
N PRO A 95 -21.59 5.29 -8.80
CA PRO A 95 -20.93 5.85 -9.97
C PRO A 95 -19.62 6.52 -9.57
N GLU A 96 -18.64 6.38 -10.47
CA GLU A 96 -17.43 7.20 -10.49
C GLU A 96 -17.81 8.69 -10.36
N THR A 97 -17.23 9.37 -9.36
CA THR A 97 -17.19 10.84 -9.30
C THR A 97 -15.80 11.31 -8.92
#